data_AF-A0A1F5XVB6-F1
#
_entry.id   AF-A0A1F5XVB6-F1
#
_cell.length_a   1.000
_cell.length_b   1.000
_cell.length_c   1.000
_cell.angle_alpha   90.00
_cell.angle_beta   90.00
_cell.angle_gamma   90.00
#
_symmetry.space_group_name_H-M   'P 1'
#
loop_
_entity.id
_entity.type
_entity.pdbx_description
1 polymer ?
#
loop_
_entity_poly.entity_id
_entity_poly.type
_entity_poly.pdbx_seq_one_letter_code
_entity_poly.pdbx_strand_id
1 'polypeptide(L)'
;MEKYSAANKYFYSSQALNPGEEKLLNKFIFTDSTAGFQFWNRFSGQKLSPEEELMRAVLEDAIHCYQKYISSTNRGQKSLWVETQEWIFSYGYSMEPFSFETVCEVLKLNPDYLRKGLIAWKEERVK
;
A
#
# COMPACT_ATOMS: atom_id res chain seq x y z
N MET A 1 5.21 -28.73 -4.92
CA MET A 1 4.70 -27.41 -4.53
C MET A 1 5.71 -26.27 -4.79
N GLU A 2 6.64 -26.42 -5.74
CA GLU A 2 7.73 -25.44 -6.00
C GLU A 2 7.55 -24.60 -7.29
N LYS A 3 6.53 -24.87 -8.11
CA LYS A 3 6.44 -24.27 -9.46
C LYS A 3 5.68 -22.93 -9.51
N TYR A 4 4.97 -22.57 -8.43
CA TYR A 4 4.18 -21.32 -8.37
C TYR A 4 4.94 -20.13 -7.76
N SER A 5 6.00 -20.38 -6.99
CA SER A 5 6.80 -19.32 -6.33
C SER A 5 7.73 -18.58 -7.31
N ALA A 6 8.35 -19.29 -8.25
CA ALA A 6 9.20 -18.66 -9.27
C ALA A 6 8.37 -17.85 -10.28
N ALA A 7 7.20 -18.37 -10.70
CA ALA A 7 6.33 -17.70 -11.66
C ALA A 7 5.84 -16.33 -11.16
N ASN A 8 5.53 -16.21 -9.86
CA ASN A 8 5.11 -14.94 -9.27
C ASN A 8 6.27 -13.94 -9.19
N LYS A 9 7.48 -14.39 -8.81
CA LYS A 9 8.67 -13.53 -8.82
C LYS A 9 8.98 -12.97 -10.23
N TYR A 10 8.75 -13.76 -11.28
CA TYR A 10 8.89 -13.27 -12.66
C TYR A 10 7.70 -12.41 -13.11
N PHE A 11 6.48 -12.68 -12.64
CA PHE A 11 5.30 -11.87 -12.93
C PHE A 11 5.46 -10.44 -12.38
N TYR A 12 5.91 -10.27 -11.13
CA TYR A 12 6.22 -8.96 -10.56
C TYR A 12 7.42 -8.27 -11.21
N SER A 13 8.42 -9.01 -11.69
CA SER A 13 9.55 -8.40 -12.42
C SER A 13 9.18 -7.89 -13.81
N SER A 14 8.07 -8.39 -14.38
CA SER A 14 7.59 -8.03 -15.72
C SER A 14 6.58 -6.87 -15.72
N GLN A 15 5.95 -6.61 -14.56
CA GLN A 15 5.11 -5.43 -14.33
C GLN A 15 5.91 -4.38 -13.55
N ALA A 16 6.87 -3.74 -14.23
CA ALA A 16 7.25 -2.41 -13.81
C ALA A 16 5.99 -1.54 -13.89
N LEU A 17 5.64 -0.86 -12.80
CA LEU A 17 4.61 0.18 -12.81
C LEU A 17 4.90 1.08 -14.01
N ASN A 18 3.94 1.23 -14.91
CA ASN A 18 4.14 2.13 -16.02
C ASN A 18 4.30 3.57 -15.47
N PRO A 19 4.95 4.49 -16.21
CA PRO A 19 5.20 5.86 -15.72
C PRO A 19 3.92 6.62 -15.31
N GLY A 20 2.76 6.21 -15.83
CA GLY A 20 1.46 6.68 -15.38
C GLY A 20 1.15 6.19 -13.98
N GLU A 21 1.15 4.89 -13.74
CA GLU A 21 0.91 4.27 -12.43
C GLU A 21 1.87 4.77 -11.35
N GLU A 22 3.14 5.00 -11.70
CA GLU A 22 4.14 5.57 -10.81
C GLU A 22 3.79 7.00 -10.36
N LYS A 23 3.43 7.86 -11.31
CA LYS A 23 3.01 9.24 -11.05
C LYS A 23 1.74 9.30 -10.19
N LEU A 24 0.94 8.24 -10.23
CA LEU A 24 -0.35 8.16 -9.56
C LEU A 24 -0.27 7.54 -8.18
N LEU A 25 0.62 6.57 -7.95
CA LEU A 25 1.05 6.17 -6.62
C LEU A 25 1.69 7.35 -5.90
N ASN A 26 2.52 8.13 -6.61
CA ASN A 26 3.03 9.40 -6.09
C ASN A 26 1.96 10.48 -5.92
N LYS A 27 0.75 10.32 -6.47
CA LYS A 27 -0.36 11.20 -6.11
C LYS A 27 -1.08 10.66 -4.89
N PHE A 28 -1.36 9.37 -4.85
CA PHE A 28 -2.03 8.68 -3.75
C PHE A 28 -1.27 8.79 -2.42
N ILE A 29 0.06 8.62 -2.43
CA ILE A 29 0.92 8.78 -1.26
C ILE A 29 1.07 10.26 -0.86
N PHE A 30 0.88 11.22 -1.77
CA PHE A 30 1.21 12.63 -1.49
C PHE A 30 0.01 13.58 -1.44
N THR A 31 -1.20 13.15 -1.84
CA THR A 31 -2.42 13.97 -1.77
C THR A 31 -3.39 13.52 -0.68
N ASP A 32 -3.61 14.43 0.25
CA ASP A 32 -4.56 14.34 1.37
C ASP A 32 -5.97 14.63 0.85
N SER A 33 -6.59 13.71 0.12
CA SER A 33 -7.95 13.96 -0.39
C SER A 33 -8.70 12.70 -0.79
N THR A 34 -10.00 12.71 -0.51
CA THR A 34 -11.08 11.81 -0.95
C THR A 34 -11.08 11.45 -2.44
N ALA A 35 -10.26 12.14 -3.25
CA ALA A 35 -9.90 11.75 -4.61
C ALA A 35 -9.35 10.31 -4.70
N GLY A 36 -8.66 9.79 -3.68
CA GLY A 36 -8.21 8.40 -3.64
C GLY A 36 -9.35 7.42 -3.94
N PHE A 37 -10.49 7.56 -3.24
CA PHE A 37 -11.65 6.66 -3.31
C PHE A 37 -12.24 6.51 -4.73
N GLN A 38 -12.39 7.61 -5.47
CA GLN A 38 -12.95 7.62 -6.84
C GLN A 38 -11.92 7.23 -7.91
N PHE A 39 -10.64 7.36 -7.58
CA PHE A 39 -9.57 7.26 -8.55
C PHE A 39 -9.29 5.79 -8.91
N TRP A 40 -9.17 4.87 -7.95
CA TRP A 40 -8.81 3.47 -8.23
C TRP A 40 -9.76 2.73 -9.19
N ASN A 41 -11.08 2.96 -9.07
CA ASN A 41 -12.10 2.40 -9.97
C ASN A 41 -11.94 2.84 -11.43
N ARG A 42 -11.25 3.97 -11.68
CA ARG A 42 -10.92 4.46 -13.02
C ARG A 42 -9.70 3.73 -13.62
N PHE A 43 -8.79 3.21 -12.80
CA PHE A 43 -7.51 2.63 -13.25
C PHE A 43 -7.60 1.16 -13.62
N SER A 44 -8.34 0.35 -12.86
CA SER A 44 -8.45 -1.08 -13.15
C SER A 44 -9.30 -1.36 -14.40
N GLY A 45 -10.20 -0.43 -14.77
CA GLY A 45 -11.25 -0.67 -15.78
C GLY A 45 -12.20 -1.83 -15.43
N GLN A 46 -11.97 -2.48 -14.29
CA GLN A 46 -12.68 -3.64 -13.77
C GLN A 46 -13.35 -3.24 -12.46
N LYS A 47 -14.60 -3.68 -12.29
CA LYS A 47 -15.24 -3.62 -10.98
C LYS A 47 -14.46 -4.52 -10.03
N LEU A 48 -14.00 -3.93 -8.93
CA LEU A 48 -13.41 -4.68 -7.84
C LEU A 48 -14.46 -5.62 -7.23
N SER A 49 -14.06 -6.79 -6.77
CA SER A 49 -14.92 -7.61 -5.92
C SER A 49 -15.11 -6.91 -4.55
N PRO A 50 -16.15 -7.26 -3.78
CA PRO A 50 -16.33 -6.71 -2.42
C PRO A 50 -15.09 -6.93 -1.52
N GLU A 51 -14.39 -8.05 -1.67
CA GLU A 51 -13.15 -8.36 -0.96
C GLU A 51 -12.00 -7.44 -1.40
N GLU A 52 -11.85 -7.20 -2.70
CA GLU A 52 -10.84 -6.28 -3.24
C GLU A 52 -11.11 -4.83 -2.82
N GLU A 53 -12.38 -4.41 -2.79
CA GLU A 53 -12.79 -3.10 -2.27
C GLU A 53 -12.44 -2.95 -0.79
N LEU A 54 -12.64 -4.00 0.01
CA LEU A 54 -12.25 -4.01 1.42
C LEU A 54 -10.73 -3.95 1.59
N MET A 55 -9.96 -4.75 0.85
CA MET A 55 -8.49 -4.71 0.91
C MET A 55 -7.93 -3.34 0.52
N ARG A 56 -8.55 -2.69 -0.46
CA ARG A 56 -8.23 -1.33 -0.84
C ARG A 56 -8.54 -0.34 0.29
N ALA A 57 -9.70 -0.42 0.92
CA ALA A 57 -10.06 0.44 2.04
C ALA A 57 -9.07 0.28 3.21
N VAL A 58 -8.64 -0.95 3.48
CA VAL A 58 -7.61 -1.25 4.49
C VAL A 58 -6.28 -0.57 4.13
N LEU A 59 -5.84 -0.67 2.87
CA LEU A 59 -4.60 -0.02 2.43
C LEU A 59 -4.67 1.50 2.52
N GLU A 60 -5.80 2.09 2.10
CA GLU A 60 -6.07 3.53 2.18
C GLU A 60 -6.02 4.04 3.62
N ASP A 61 -6.70 3.34 4.54
CA ASP A 61 -6.71 3.70 5.95
C ASP A 61 -5.33 3.56 6.59
N ALA A 62 -4.59 2.50 6.27
CA ALA A 62 -3.22 2.30 6.77
C ALA A 62 -2.29 3.42 6.32
N ILE A 63 -2.32 3.82 5.05
CA ILE A 63 -1.49 4.93 4.55
C ILE A 63 -1.90 6.24 5.22
N HIS A 64 -3.19 6.50 5.36
CA HIS A 64 -3.68 7.69 6.05
C HIS A 64 -3.25 7.71 7.53
N CYS A 65 -3.40 6.61 8.26
CA CYS A 65 -2.93 6.49 9.65
C CYS A 65 -1.41 6.70 9.76
N TYR A 66 -0.64 6.09 8.88
CA TYR A 66 0.81 6.25 8.81
C TYR A 66 1.22 7.72 8.63
N GLN A 67 0.50 8.44 7.77
CA GLN A 67 0.81 9.82 7.46
C GLN A 67 0.32 10.81 8.52
N LYS A 68 -0.90 10.61 9.00
CA LYS A 68 -1.56 11.51 9.96
C LYS A 68 -0.87 11.52 11.31
N TYR A 69 -0.40 10.38 11.78
CA TYR A 69 0.08 10.22 13.15
C TYR A 69 1.61 10.23 13.30
N ILE A 70 2.34 10.52 12.21
CA ILE A 70 3.81 10.56 12.19
C ILE A 70 4.43 11.47 13.27
N SER A 71 3.79 12.61 13.57
CA SER A 71 4.25 13.59 14.56
C SER A 71 3.31 13.72 15.74
N SER A 72 2.43 12.73 15.98
CA SER A 72 1.48 12.81 17.08
C SER A 72 2.17 12.63 18.45
N THR A 73 1.79 13.49 19.40
CA THR A 73 2.21 13.40 20.81
C THR A 73 1.22 12.61 21.66
N ASN A 74 0.06 12.24 21.11
CA ASN A 74 -0.95 11.47 21.83
C ASN A 74 -0.57 9.97 21.84
N ARG A 75 -0.55 9.36 23.04
CA ARG A 75 -0.17 7.96 23.22
C ARG A 75 -1.00 6.97 22.38
N GLY A 76 -2.31 7.18 22.28
CA GLY A 76 -3.20 6.31 21.50
C GLY A 76 -2.91 6.40 20.00
N GLN A 77 -2.73 7.62 19.49
CA GLN A 77 -2.38 7.85 18.08
C GLN A 77 -0.99 7.31 17.74
N LYS A 78 -0.03 7.43 18.66
CA LYS A 78 1.29 6.82 18.50
C LYS A 78 1.22 5.29 18.46
N SER A 79 0.38 4.67 19.29
CA SER A 79 0.17 3.21 19.26
C SER A 79 -0.37 2.76 17.91
N LEU A 80 -1.42 3.42 17.40
CA LEU A 80 -1.99 3.13 16.08
C LEU A 80 -0.96 3.29 14.97
N TRP A 81 -0.12 4.33 15.06
CA TRP A 81 0.95 4.55 14.10
C TRP A 81 2.01 3.44 14.11
N VAL A 82 2.41 2.96 15.30
CA VAL A 82 3.36 1.85 15.44
C VAL A 82 2.78 0.56 14.88
N GLU A 83 1.53 0.23 15.20
CA GLU A 83 0.83 -0.94 14.65
C GLU A 83 0.74 -0.88 13.12
N THR A 84 0.40 0.30 12.58
CA THR A 84 0.36 0.54 11.14
C THR A 84 1.74 0.37 10.49
N GLN A 85 2.79 0.92 11.12
CA GLN A 85 4.18 0.72 10.68
C GLN A 85 4.52 -0.78 10.66
N GLU A 86 4.24 -1.50 11.73
CA GLU A 86 4.53 -2.93 11.85
C GLU A 86 3.83 -3.74 10.76
N TRP A 87 2.58 -3.41 10.42
CA TRP A 87 1.86 -4.05 9.33
C TRP A 87 2.49 -3.77 7.96
N ILE A 88 2.75 -2.50 7.62
CA ILE A 88 3.34 -2.10 6.31
C ILE A 88 4.74 -2.69 6.10
N PHE A 89 5.54 -2.71 7.16
CA PHE A 89 6.94 -3.16 7.14
C PHE A 89 7.10 -4.61 7.63
N SER A 90 6.00 -5.33 7.79
CA SER A 90 6.06 -6.77 8.02
C SER A 90 6.66 -7.45 6.79
N TYR A 91 7.62 -8.33 7.03
CA TYR A 91 8.25 -9.17 6.01
C TYR A 91 7.94 -10.62 6.35
N GLY A 92 7.38 -11.34 5.40
CA GLY A 92 7.06 -12.75 5.59
C GLY A 92 5.97 -13.18 4.62
N TYR A 93 6.27 -14.22 3.85
CA TYR A 93 5.31 -14.94 3.01
C TYR A 93 4.37 -15.78 3.89
N SER A 94 3.64 -15.17 4.81
CA SER A 94 2.38 -15.76 5.25
C SER A 94 1.34 -15.31 4.24
N MET A 95 0.75 -16.26 3.50
CA MET A 95 -0.44 -16.01 2.65
C MET A 95 -1.67 -15.74 3.54
N GLU A 96 -1.47 -14.97 4.60
CA GLU A 96 -2.51 -14.55 5.51
C GLU A 96 -3.37 -13.52 4.79
N PRO A 97 -4.70 -13.72 4.80
CA PRO A 97 -5.63 -12.69 4.34
C PRO A 97 -5.30 -11.35 5.00
N PHE A 98 -5.30 -10.28 4.22
CA PHE A 98 -5.01 -8.91 4.70
C PHE A 98 -3.57 -8.67 5.19
N SER A 99 -2.62 -9.56 4.95
CA SER A 99 -1.20 -9.16 5.04
C SER A 99 -0.91 -8.06 4.02
N PHE A 100 0.02 -7.16 4.34
CA PHE A 100 0.37 -6.05 3.45
C PHE A 100 0.78 -6.54 2.05
N GLU A 101 1.51 -7.65 1.98
CA GLU A 101 1.94 -8.27 0.73
C GLU A 101 0.75 -8.82 -0.07
N THR A 102 -0.17 -9.55 0.58
CA THR A 102 -1.40 -10.05 -0.05
C THR A 102 -2.27 -8.90 -0.57
N VAL A 103 -2.43 -7.84 0.22
CA VAL A 103 -3.20 -6.64 -0.17
C VAL A 103 -2.57 -5.97 -1.40
N CYS A 104 -1.25 -5.76 -1.38
CA CYS A 104 -0.55 -5.20 -2.54
C CYS A 104 -0.68 -6.10 -3.77
N GLU A 105 -0.55 -7.41 -3.59
CA GLU A 105 -0.68 -8.41 -4.65
C GLU A 105 -2.07 -8.35 -5.34
N VAL A 106 -3.13 -8.45 -4.55
CA VAL A 106 -4.52 -8.40 -5.05
C VAL A 106 -4.79 -7.08 -5.77
N LEU A 107 -4.26 -5.97 -5.24
CA LEU A 107 -4.41 -4.65 -5.82
C LEU A 107 -3.41 -4.35 -6.96
N LYS A 108 -2.57 -5.32 -7.35
CA LYS A 108 -1.54 -5.21 -8.41
C LYS A 108 -0.54 -4.09 -8.16
N LEU A 109 -0.11 -3.97 -6.90
CA LEU A 109 0.88 -3.01 -6.43
C LEU A 109 2.19 -3.71 -6.09
N ASN A 110 3.28 -3.00 -6.31
CA ASN A 110 4.58 -3.44 -5.82
C ASN A 110 4.74 -3.01 -4.34
N PRO A 111 4.78 -3.95 -3.39
CA PRO A 111 4.89 -3.64 -1.96
C PRO A 111 6.18 -2.90 -1.62
N ASP A 112 7.30 -3.25 -2.27
CA ASP A 112 8.59 -2.60 -2.03
C ASP A 112 8.63 -1.17 -2.56
N TYR A 113 7.97 -0.91 -3.69
CA TYR A 113 7.81 0.45 -4.21
C TYR A 113 7.01 1.31 -3.24
N LEU A 114 5.88 0.78 -2.74
CA LEU A 114 5.02 1.49 -1.79
C LEU A 114 5.77 1.80 -0.48
N ARG A 115 6.50 0.81 0.08
CA ARG A 115 7.35 0.99 1.25
C ARG A 115 8.40 2.10 1.02
N LYS A 116 9.09 2.09 -0.13
CA LYS A 116 10.07 3.12 -0.48
C LYS A 116 9.44 4.52 -0.54
N GLY A 117 8.27 4.65 -1.17
CA GLY A 117 7.54 5.91 -1.24
C GLY A 117 7.15 6.44 0.14
N LEU A 118 6.67 5.57 1.04
CA LEU A 118 6.31 5.93 2.41
C LEU A 118 7.52 6.31 3.29
N ILE A 119 8.68 5.68 3.06
CA ILE A 119 9.94 6.05 3.73
C ILE A 119 10.37 7.45 3.27
N ALA A 120 10.47 7.67 1.94
CA ALA A 120 10.89 8.95 1.38
C ALA A 120 9.98 10.10 1.86
N TRP A 121 8.66 9.87 1.84
CA TRP A 121 7.67 10.82 2.34
C TRP A 121 7.87 11.15 3.83
N LYS A 122 8.19 10.15 4.66
CA LYS A 122 8.45 10.34 6.10
C LYS A 122 9.72 11.17 6.32
N GLU A 123 10.78 10.88 5.58
CA GLU A 123 12.04 11.61 5.65
C GLU A 123 11.91 13.09 5.23
N GLU A 124 11.00 13.41 4.31
CA GLU A 124 10.71 14.80 3.93
C GLU A 124 9.98 15.59 5.02
N ARG A 125 9.14 14.96 5.83
CA ARG A 125 8.28 15.64 6.82
C ARG A 125 8.82 15.66 8.26
N VAL A 126 9.82 14.83 8.56
CA VAL A 126 10.45 14.75 9.89
C VAL A 126 11.77 15.54 9.96
N LYS A 127 12.15 16.23 8.87
CA LYS A 127 13.21 17.26 8.90
C LYS A 127 12.78 18.47 9.74
#